data_AF-A0A3B9PVI0-F1
#
_entry.id   AF-A0A3B9PVI0-F1
#
_cell.length_a   1.000
_cell.length_b   1.000
_cell.length_c   1.000
_cell.angle_alpha   90.00
_cell.angle_beta   90.00
_cell.angle_gamma   90.00
#
_symmetry.space_group_name_H-M   'P 1'
#
loop_
_entity.id
_entity.type
_entity.pdbx_description
1 polymer ?
#
loop_
_entity_poly.entity_id
_entity_poly.type
_entity_poly.pdbx_seq_one_letter_code
_entity_poly.pdbx_strand_id
1 'polypeptide(L)' 'MQEKKYFTRMGDGSIVHMTEAEIREDMKAGMEDAVSRGKISPLTDEEFEHLYEIITMPGVIVG' A
#
# COMPACT_ATOMS: atom_id res chain seq x y z
N MET A 1 14.00 18.99 1.51
CA MET A 1 12.60 18.86 1.95
C MET A 1 12.47 17.45 2.51
N GLN A 2 11.93 17.26 3.72
CA GLN A 2 11.72 15.90 4.24
C GLN A 2 10.58 15.25 3.46
N GLU A 3 10.76 14.02 3.00
CA GLU A 3 9.70 13.25 2.35
C GLU A 3 8.57 12.95 3.34
N LYS A 4 7.32 13.11 2.89
CA LYS A 4 6.13 12.79 3.69
C LYS A 4 6.14 11.29 3.98
N LYS A 5 6.03 10.94 5.26
CA LYS A 5 5.88 9.56 5.71
C LYS A 5 4.46 9.32 6.21
N TYR A 6 3.94 8.14 5.91
CA TYR A 6 2.63 7.67 6.32
C TYR A 6 2.78 6.66 7.43
N PHE A 7 1.92 6.78 8.44
CA PHE A 7 1.81 5.80 9.50
C PHE A 7 1.10 4.55 8.97
N THR A 8 1.68 3.38 9.18
CA THR A 8 1.02 2.10 8.88
C THR A 8 1.40 1.03 9.91
N ARG A 9 0.64 -0.06 9.93
CA ARG A 9 0.91 -1.23 10.78
C ARG A 9 1.09 -2.47 9.94
N MET A 10 2.04 -3.31 10.34
CA MET A 10 2.27 -4.61 9.73
C MET A 10 1.29 -5.65 10.28
N GLY A 11 1.20 -6.80 9.63
CA GLY A 11 0.29 -7.89 10.03
C GLY A 11 0.56 -8.47 11.44
N ASP A 12 1.73 -8.22 12.01
CA ASP A 12 2.10 -8.57 13.38
C ASP A 12 1.77 -7.47 14.42
N GLY A 13 1.21 -6.35 13.97
CA GLY A 13 0.85 -5.19 14.79
C GLY A 13 1.99 -4.19 15.00
N SER A 14 3.20 -4.44 14.49
CA SER A 14 4.29 -3.46 14.54
C SER A 14 3.94 -2.20 13.75
N ILE A 15 4.37 -1.05 14.26
CA ILE A 15 4.15 0.27 13.64
C ILE A 15 5.37 0.61 12.79
N VAL A 16 5.14 1.01 11.54
CA VAL A 16 6.18 1.51 10.64
C VAL A 16 5.75 2.83 10.00
N HIS A 17 6.73 3.60 9.54
CA HIS A 17 6.50 4.85 8.82
C HIS A 17 7.15 4.75 7.45
N MET A 18 6.33 4.74 6.41
CA MET A 18 6.77 4.52 5.03
C MET A 18 6.60 5.79 4.20
N THR A 19 7.54 6.06 3.29
CA THR A 19 7.40 7.09 2.27
C THR A 19 6.39 6.66 1.22
N GLU A 20 5.94 7.60 0.39
CA GLU A 20 5.12 7.29 -0.78
C GLU A 20 5.79 6.26 -1.70
N ALA A 21 7.10 6.39 -1.94
CA ALA A 21 7.84 5.47 -2.80
C ALA A 21 7.85 4.05 -2.23
N GLU A 22 8.11 3.91 -0.92
CA GLU A 22 8.11 2.61 -0.23
C GLU A 22 6.73 1.95 -0.28
N ILE A 23 5.64 2.72 -0.11
CA ILE A 23 4.26 2.20 -0.20
C ILE A 23 3.95 1.74 -1.61
N ARG A 24 4.29 2.52 -2.64
CA ARG A 24 4.03 2.16 -4.03
C ARG A 24 4.82 0.92 -4.46
N GLU A 25 6.05 0.77 -3.99
CA GLU A 25 6.87 -0.42 -4.24
C GLU A 25 6.25 -1.66 -3.59
N ASP A 26 5.85 -1.57 -2.31
CA ASP A 26 5.18 -2.65 -1.59
C ASP A 26 3.86 -3.07 -2.25
N MET A 27 3.03 -2.09 -2.64
CA MET A 27 1.79 -2.33 -3.38
C MET A 27 2.03 -3.05 -4.71
N LYS A 28 3.05 -2.63 -5.46
CA LYS A 28 3.38 -3.24 -6.75
C LYS A 28 3.87 -4.67 -6.58
N ALA A 29 4.75 -4.92 -5.60
CA ALA A 29 5.22 -6.27 -5.29
C ALA A 29 4.07 -7.20 -4.88
N GLY A 30 3.15 -6.71 -4.05
CA GLY A 30 1.94 -7.44 -3.67
C GLY A 30 1.02 -7.76 -4.84
N MET A 31 0.82 -6.80 -5.75
CA MET A 31 0.04 -7.01 -6.98
C MET A 31 0.70 -8.06 -7.88
N GLU A 32 2.01 -7.97 -8.14
CA GLU A 32 2.73 -8.93 -8.98
C GLU A 32 2.68 -10.35 -8.41
N ASP A 33 2.83 -10.51 -7.10
CA ASP A 33 2.68 -11.81 -6.43
C ASP A 33 1.25 -12.35 -6.57
N ALA A 34 0.22 -11.51 -6.38
CA ALA A 34 -1.19 -11.89 -6.53
C ALA A 34 -1.53 -12.28 -7.98
N VAL A 35 -1.06 -11.54 -8.97
CA VAL A 35 -1.21 -11.85 -10.40
C VAL A 35 -0.55 -13.19 -10.73
N SER A 36 0.67 -13.40 -10.25
CA SER A 36 1.44 -14.63 -10.49
C SER A 36 0.76 -15.87 -9.88
N ARG A 37 0.33 -15.79 -8.63
CA ARG A 37 -0.31 -16.92 -7.90
C ARG A 37 -1.75 -17.15 -8.33
N GLY A 38 -2.52 -16.07 -8.46
CA GLY A 38 -3.95 -16.10 -8.76
C GLY A 38 -4.25 -16.29 -10.24
N LYS A 39 -3.27 -16.01 -11.13
CA LYS A 39 -3.45 -15.97 -12.59
C LYS A 39 -4.60 -15.05 -13.00
N ILE A 40 -4.72 -13.93 -12.28
CA ILE A 40 -5.71 -12.89 -12.50
C ILE A 40 -5.06 -11.70 -13.21
N SER A 41 -5.87 -10.85 -13.83
CA SER A 41 -5.38 -9.61 -14.43
C SER A 41 -4.78 -8.69 -13.36
N PRO A 42 -3.72 -7.92 -13.68
CA PRO A 42 -3.25 -6.85 -12.82
C PRO A 42 -4.31 -5.76 -12.67
N LEU A 43 -4.17 -4.95 -11.63
CA LEU A 43 -4.95 -3.72 -11.50
C LEU A 43 -4.61 -2.76 -12.63
N THR A 44 -5.60 -1.98 -13.05
CA THR A 44 -5.38 -0.80 -13.89
C THR A 44 -4.69 0.31 -13.11
N ASP A 45 -4.08 1.27 -13.80
CA ASP A 45 -3.44 2.42 -13.16
C ASP A 45 -4.44 3.21 -12.28
N GLU A 46 -5.69 3.36 -12.73
CA GLU A 46 -6.75 4.04 -11.96
C GLU A 46 -7.10 3.30 -10.66
N GLU A 47 -7.22 1.98 -10.72
CA GLU A 47 -7.48 1.15 -9.52
C GLU A 47 -6.28 1.17 -8.56
N PHE A 48 -5.06 1.14 -9.10
CA PHE A 48 -3.84 1.21 -8.30
C PHE A 48 -3.74 2.55 -7.57
N GLU A 49 -3.97 3.66 -8.26
CA GLU A 49 -4.00 4.99 -7.64
C GLU A 49 -5.12 5.12 -6.59
N HIS A 50 -6.31 4.59 -6.88
CA HIS A 50 -7.41 4.63 -5.92
C HIS A 50 -7.08 3.85 -4.63
N LEU A 51 -6.43 2.69 -4.74
CA LEU A 51 -5.95 1.96 -3.56
C LEU A 51 -4.88 2.72 -2.80
N TYR A 52 -3.97 3.39 -3.50
CA TYR A 52 -2.93 4.22 -2.87
C TYR A 52 -3.57 5.35 -2.04
N GLU A 53 -4.60 6.02 -2.57
CA GLU A 53 -5.35 7.04 -1.84
C GLU A 53 -5.97 6.48 -0.56
N ILE A 54 -6.57 5.29 -0.60
CA ILE A 54 -7.16 4.63 0.57
C ILE A 54 -6.10 4.30 1.61
N ILE A 55 -4.97 3.70 1.19
CA ILE A 55 -3.88 3.27 2.07
C ILE A 55 -3.24 4.46 2.78
N THR A 56 -3.12 5.59 2.09
CA THR A 56 -2.49 6.80 2.61
C THR A 56 -3.48 7.76 3.30
N MET A 57 -4.77 7.43 3.31
CA MET A 57 -5.80 8.22 3.94
C MET A 57 -5.59 8.28 5.46
N PRO A 58 -5.78 9.45 6.11
CA PRO A 58 -5.82 9.54 7.57
C PRO A 58 -6.95 8.68 8.15
N GLY A 59 -6.62 7.49 8.65
CA GLY A 59 -7.58 6.54 9.20
C GLY A 59 -7.76 6.68 10.71
N VAL A 60 -8.96 6.33 11.19
CA VAL A 60 -9.21 6.07 12.62
C VAL A 60 -9.16 4.55 12.82
N ILE A 61 -8.25 4.09 13.68
CA ILE A 61 -8.17 2.68 14.04
C ILE A 61 -9.38 2.35 14.90
N VAL A 62 -10.22 1.43 14.43
CA VAL A 62 -11.31 0.85 15.22
C VAL A 62 -10.85 -0.51 15.75
N GLY A 63 -10.90 -0.68 17.07
CA GLY A 63 -10.46 -1.87 17.79
C GLY A 63 -11.15 -1.96 19.14
#